data_AF-A0A2M8BCX6-F1
#
_entry.id   AF-A0A2M8BCX6-F1
#
_cell.length_a   1.000
_cell.length_b   1.000
_cell.length_c   1.000
_cell.angle_alpha   90.00
_cell.angle_beta   90.00
_cell.angle_gamma   90.00
#
_symmetry.space_group_name_H-M   'P 1'
#
loop_
_entity.id
_entity.type
_entity.pdbx_description
1 polymer ?
#
loop_
_entity_poly.entity_id
_entity_poly.type
_entity_poly.pdbx_seq_one_letter_code
_entity_poly.pdbx_strand_id
1 'polypeptide(L)'
;MSSPFLVVRRVDLVSRGLLVLSLVVSLTACVEPNPADKAKAPPEKAATEDVVSVAKGPDASAEPIHKVDTPSEEPLVEPVVAPEDPEAKGEKTVQPALPAEQAPSPTVRGDSPETQKLRQAFKVFQGYAVGRRIYVQVDKPLYKPGETVWFRAWDLRARDLGAEHPSEGILCQLISPKGAVVIEHRVQMNAGVVANDFVIPDGVQGGEYLIRTTAFDGVTTERPIIVSTYEPPRIKKKLEFMRKAYGAGDEVKATIEVKRPTGEALASHPLRAAIRLDGEDLPEVALSTNEFGNGIVRFTLPSEMQLGDGLLTVLIEDGGVTESVSKRIPIVLKKLQFSLFPEGGQLVSGLQSRVYFEAKNTLGKPADVEGDVVDNHGNAVARFSSVHDGLGRFELTPSTGKTYHIAITKPVGITETYPLPLANEDGCVLNSYDDLDGQLEELRVAVRCTKAQTVVAAATLRENLIDA
;
A
#
# COMPACT_ATOMS: atom_id res chain seq x y z
N MET A 1 30.56 -8.37 32.30
CA MET A 1 29.41 -8.39 33.25
C MET A 1 28.22 -8.98 32.49
N SER A 2 27.52 -9.97 33.05
CA SER A 2 26.40 -10.63 32.38
C SER A 2 25.12 -9.80 32.50
N SER A 3 24.60 -9.32 31.37
CA SER A 3 23.28 -8.67 31.31
C SER A 3 22.15 -9.69 31.45
N PRO A 4 20.96 -9.30 31.96
CA PRO A 4 19.76 -10.12 31.93
C PRO A 4 19.11 -10.13 30.53
N PHE A 5 18.64 -11.30 30.09
CA PHE A 5 17.89 -11.56 28.86
C PHE A 5 16.45 -12.03 29.15
N LEU A 6 15.54 -12.06 28.18
CA LEU A 6 14.17 -12.59 28.36
C LEU A 6 13.80 -13.54 27.22
N VAL A 7 13.25 -14.72 27.57
CA VAL A 7 12.71 -15.69 26.60
C VAL A 7 11.23 -15.93 26.87
N VAL A 8 10.43 -15.76 25.82
CA VAL A 8 9.00 -16.05 25.80
C VAL A 8 8.78 -17.37 25.07
N ARG A 9 8.40 -18.41 25.81
CA ARG A 9 8.10 -19.75 25.28
C ARG A 9 6.63 -19.89 24.88
N ARG A 10 6.40 -20.80 23.92
CA ARG A 10 5.16 -21.07 23.17
C ARG A 10 3.86 -21.15 23.99
N VAL A 11 2.76 -20.73 23.34
CA VAL A 11 1.43 -21.39 23.45
C VAL A 11 1.08 -21.90 22.05
N ASP A 12 0.59 -23.14 21.94
CA ASP A 12 0.54 -23.88 20.66
C ASP A 12 -0.19 -23.15 19.52
N LEU A 13 0.47 -23.12 18.37
CA LEU A 13 -0.02 -22.53 17.12
C LEU A 13 -0.08 -23.61 16.04
N VAL A 14 -1.28 -24.12 15.79
CA VAL A 14 -1.56 -25.01 14.65
C VAL A 14 -2.53 -24.33 13.69
N SER A 15 -2.16 -24.34 12.42
CA SER A 15 -2.95 -24.03 11.21
C SER A 15 -3.07 -22.57 10.73
N ARG A 16 -2.47 -22.37 9.55
CA ARG A 16 -2.99 -21.64 8.36
C ARG A 16 -3.43 -20.18 8.50
N GLY A 17 -2.58 -19.30 7.96
CA GLY A 17 -3.03 -18.10 7.24
C GLY A 17 -2.47 -16.77 7.76
N LEU A 18 -1.56 -16.19 6.99
CA LEU A 18 -1.20 -14.75 6.92
C LEU A 18 -1.26 -13.96 8.25
N LEU A 19 -0.15 -13.97 9.00
CA LEU A 19 0.02 -13.11 10.18
C LEU A 19 0.67 -11.77 9.82
N VAL A 20 -0.02 -10.67 10.14
CA VAL A 20 0.59 -9.34 10.30
C VAL A 20 0.80 -9.12 11.80
N LEU A 21 2.06 -9.11 12.24
CA LEU A 21 2.42 -8.92 13.64
C LEU A 21 2.66 -7.42 13.92
N SER A 22 1.63 -6.70 14.38
CA SER A 22 1.82 -5.35 14.93
C SER A 22 2.30 -5.43 16.37
N LEU A 23 3.61 -5.31 16.58
CA LEU A 23 4.21 -5.19 17.90
C LEU A 23 4.23 -3.72 18.34
N VAL A 24 3.24 -3.30 19.14
CA VAL A 24 3.25 -1.96 19.76
C VAL A 24 4.03 -2.03 21.07
N VAL A 25 5.30 -1.63 21.07
CA VAL A 25 6.12 -1.50 22.27
C VAL A 25 6.12 -0.05 22.73
N SER A 26 5.41 0.25 23.82
CA SER A 26 5.44 1.56 24.47
C SER A 26 6.40 1.51 25.66
N LEU A 27 7.61 2.07 25.50
CA LEU A 27 8.50 2.36 26.64
C LEU A 27 8.05 3.68 27.28
N THR A 28 7.19 3.59 28.31
CA THR A 28 6.79 4.76 29.10
C THR A 28 7.65 4.84 30.37
N ALA A 29 8.59 5.77 30.41
CA ALA A 29 9.25 6.15 31.65
C ALA A 29 8.31 7.04 32.48
N CYS A 30 7.77 6.51 33.58
CA CYS A 30 6.94 7.28 34.49
C CYS A 30 7.77 8.29 35.29
N VAL A 31 7.69 9.56 34.91
CA VAL A 31 8.07 10.70 35.75
C VAL A 31 6.79 11.39 36.20
N GLU A 32 6.62 11.60 37.51
CA GLU A 32 5.40 12.20 38.08
C GLU A 32 5.31 13.70 37.73
N PRO A 33 4.18 14.18 37.14
CA PRO A 33 3.97 15.59 36.89
C PRO A 33 3.38 16.31 38.12
N ASN A 34 3.94 17.48 38.41
CA ASN A 34 3.53 18.39 39.49
C ASN A 34 2.11 18.97 39.25
N PRO A 35 1.17 18.93 40.21
CA PRO A 35 -0.22 19.32 39.99
C PRO A 35 -0.44 20.85 40.01
N ALA A 36 -0.05 21.53 38.93
CA ALA A 36 -0.46 22.90 38.66
C ALA A 36 -0.52 23.19 37.14
N ASP A 37 -1.65 22.86 36.52
CA ASP A 37 -2.37 23.84 35.67
C ASP A 37 -3.77 23.34 35.25
N LYS A 38 -4.75 24.24 35.31
CA LYS A 38 -6.14 23.98 34.89
C LYS A 38 -6.62 25.06 33.92
N ALA A 39 -7.30 24.59 32.87
CA ALA A 39 -8.35 25.27 32.10
C ALA A 39 -7.99 26.52 31.26
N LYS A 40 -8.18 26.40 29.93
CA LYS A 40 -9.30 27.04 29.23
C LYS A 40 -9.39 26.65 27.74
N ALA A 41 -10.60 26.31 27.29
CA ALA A 41 -11.08 26.67 25.94
C ALA A 41 -11.83 28.02 26.04
N PRO A 42 -11.98 28.81 24.96
CA PRO A 42 -13.23 28.78 24.17
C PRO A 42 -12.98 29.14 22.66
N PRO A 43 -13.92 29.65 21.83
CA PRO A 43 -14.58 28.77 20.86
C PRO A 43 -14.65 29.29 19.40
N GLU A 44 -15.27 28.45 18.58
CA GLU A 44 -15.81 28.60 17.23
C GLU A 44 -16.52 29.93 16.85
N LYS A 45 -16.40 30.33 15.57
CA LYS A 45 -17.36 31.19 14.85
C LYS A 45 -17.39 30.86 13.35
N ALA A 46 -18.57 30.95 12.74
CA ALA A 46 -18.84 30.71 11.32
C ALA A 46 -19.43 31.94 10.60
N ALA A 47 -19.29 31.96 9.26
CA ALA A 47 -20.08 32.66 8.23
C ALA A 47 -19.69 32.04 6.87
N THR A 48 -20.55 31.56 5.95
CA THR A 48 -21.64 32.21 5.17
C THR A 48 -21.14 33.42 4.35
N GLU A 49 -21.46 33.60 3.05
CA GLU A 49 -22.35 32.89 2.09
C GLU A 49 -22.03 33.36 0.64
N ASP A 50 -22.71 32.79 -0.38
CA ASP A 50 -23.12 33.43 -1.67
C ASP A 50 -22.10 33.81 -2.80
N VAL A 51 -22.45 33.85 -4.11
CA VAL A 51 -23.50 33.21 -4.95
C VAL A 51 -23.22 33.40 -6.48
N VAL A 52 -23.52 32.37 -7.30
CA VAL A 52 -23.95 32.33 -8.75
C VAL A 52 -23.31 33.20 -9.87
N SER A 53 -22.96 32.55 -10.99
CA SER A 53 -23.03 33.08 -12.39
C SER A 53 -23.23 31.93 -13.40
N VAL A 54 -23.73 32.18 -14.64
CA VAL A 54 -24.43 31.16 -15.46
C VAL A 54 -24.34 31.35 -17.01
N ALA A 55 -24.25 30.21 -17.74
CA ALA A 55 -24.49 29.99 -19.19
C ALA A 55 -23.47 30.60 -20.21
N LYS A 56 -23.36 30.17 -21.50
CA LYS A 56 -24.21 29.39 -22.43
C LYS A 56 -23.39 28.81 -23.63
N GLY A 57 -23.88 27.77 -24.35
CA GLY A 57 -23.30 27.23 -25.63
C GLY A 57 -23.71 28.03 -26.90
N PRO A 58 -23.81 27.47 -28.16
CA PRO A 58 -23.86 26.04 -28.58
C PRO A 58 -23.21 25.65 -29.96
N ASP A 59 -23.48 24.41 -30.46
CA ASP A 59 -23.59 23.92 -31.88
C ASP A 59 -22.40 23.98 -32.90
N ALA A 60 -22.32 23.21 -34.01
CA ALA A 60 -22.84 21.87 -34.42
C ALA A 60 -22.35 21.47 -35.84
N SER A 61 -22.32 20.15 -36.19
CA SER A 61 -22.32 19.52 -37.56
C SER A 61 -21.19 19.84 -38.58
N ALA A 62 -20.89 19.04 -39.64
CA ALA A 62 -21.15 17.63 -40.03
C ALA A 62 -20.19 17.20 -41.18
N GLU A 63 -20.26 15.93 -41.61
CA GLU A 63 -19.45 15.26 -42.68
C GLU A 63 -19.69 15.80 -44.13
N PRO A 64 -19.02 15.25 -45.19
CA PRO A 64 -19.59 14.07 -45.90
C PRO A 64 -18.65 13.13 -46.76
N ILE A 65 -18.99 11.80 -46.82
CA ILE A 65 -19.13 10.92 -48.04
C ILE A 65 -17.84 10.54 -48.87
N HIS A 66 -17.58 9.33 -49.45
CA HIS A 66 -18.29 8.04 -49.73
C HIS A 66 -17.35 6.88 -50.23
N LYS A 67 -17.74 5.59 -50.10
CA LYS A 67 -17.61 4.42 -51.06
C LYS A 67 -16.21 3.86 -51.50
N VAL A 68 -15.97 2.57 -51.84
CA VAL A 68 -16.72 1.27 -51.82
C VAL A 68 -15.76 0.04 -52.01
N ASP A 69 -16.29 -1.20 -51.88
CA ASP A 69 -15.80 -2.53 -52.32
C ASP A 69 -15.09 -3.53 -51.34
N THR A 70 -15.47 -4.80 -51.51
CA THR A 70 -14.98 -6.09 -50.94
C THR A 70 -15.33 -7.22 -51.93
N PRO A 71 -14.88 -8.49 -51.80
CA PRO A 71 -13.91 -9.10 -50.88
C PRO A 71 -12.79 -9.93 -51.58
N SER A 72 -11.85 -10.49 -50.81
CA SER A 72 -11.06 -11.67 -51.19
C SER A 72 -10.60 -12.45 -49.95
N GLU A 73 -10.96 -13.73 -49.84
CA GLU A 73 -10.52 -14.64 -48.77
C GLU A 73 -9.25 -15.40 -49.15
N GLU A 74 -8.35 -15.59 -48.17
CA GLU A 74 -7.38 -16.70 -47.95
C GLU A 74 -6.12 -16.18 -47.21
N PRO A 75 -5.40 -16.99 -46.42
CA PRO A 75 -5.87 -18.00 -45.47
C PRO A 75 -5.37 -17.70 -44.03
N LEU A 76 -5.80 -18.49 -43.04
CA LEU A 76 -5.35 -18.35 -41.65
C LEU A 76 -3.85 -18.68 -41.49
N VAL A 77 -3.06 -17.70 -41.09
CA VAL A 77 -1.67 -17.88 -40.63
C VAL A 77 -1.67 -17.97 -39.10
N GLU A 78 -1.11 -19.05 -38.55
CA GLU A 78 -0.94 -19.22 -37.10
C GLU A 78 -0.07 -18.09 -36.52
N PRO A 79 -0.37 -17.58 -35.30
CA PRO A 79 0.38 -16.48 -34.73
C PRO A 79 1.81 -16.91 -34.42
N VAL A 80 2.77 -16.35 -35.15
CA VAL A 80 4.20 -16.46 -34.86
C VAL A 80 4.46 -15.90 -33.46
N VAL A 81 4.75 -16.79 -32.52
CA VAL A 81 5.20 -16.42 -31.17
C VAL A 81 6.52 -15.66 -31.31
N ALA A 82 6.53 -14.39 -30.93
CA ALA A 82 7.76 -13.61 -30.88
C ALA A 82 8.72 -14.25 -29.87
N PRO A 83 10.04 -14.37 -30.18
CA PRO A 83 10.98 -14.99 -29.26
C PRO A 83 11.06 -14.20 -27.95
N GLU A 84 10.93 -14.88 -26.82
CA GLU A 84 11.09 -14.26 -25.51
C GLU A 84 12.52 -13.72 -25.34
N ASP A 85 12.62 -12.45 -24.94
CA ASP A 85 13.85 -11.73 -24.60
C ASP A 85 14.53 -12.43 -23.40
N PRO A 86 15.67 -13.17 -23.56
CA PRO A 86 16.15 -14.12 -22.55
C PRO A 86 16.63 -13.48 -21.23
N GLU A 87 16.85 -12.16 -21.20
CA GLU A 87 17.54 -11.46 -20.11
C GLU A 87 16.60 -10.69 -19.16
N ALA A 88 15.29 -10.92 -19.24
CA ALA A 88 14.29 -10.28 -18.36
C ALA A 88 13.72 -11.18 -17.23
N LYS A 89 14.32 -12.36 -17.01
CA LYS A 89 14.10 -13.19 -15.80
C LYS A 89 15.37 -13.21 -14.95
N GLY A 90 15.65 -12.08 -14.30
CA GLY A 90 16.38 -12.14 -13.04
C GLY A 90 15.51 -12.92 -12.06
N GLU A 91 15.83 -14.20 -11.82
CA GLU A 91 15.27 -14.92 -10.68
C GLU A 91 15.50 -14.06 -9.45
N LYS A 92 14.41 -13.65 -8.77
CA LYS A 92 14.53 -13.11 -7.43
C LYS A 92 15.14 -14.21 -6.58
N THR A 93 16.45 -14.13 -6.34
CA THR A 93 17.14 -14.96 -5.36
C THR A 93 16.55 -14.58 -4.01
N VAL A 94 15.47 -15.27 -3.63
CA VAL A 94 14.93 -15.20 -2.28
C VAL A 94 16.05 -15.67 -1.38
N GLN A 95 16.74 -14.72 -0.75
CA GLN A 95 17.78 -15.06 0.20
C GLN A 95 17.11 -15.93 1.28
N PRO A 96 17.67 -17.09 1.61
CA PRO A 96 17.11 -17.92 2.67
C PRO A 96 17.00 -17.07 3.94
N ALA A 97 15.94 -17.28 4.72
CA ALA A 97 15.80 -16.62 6.01
C ALA A 97 17.11 -16.78 6.79
N LEU A 98 17.65 -15.67 7.29
CA LEU A 98 18.89 -15.72 8.06
C LEU A 98 18.63 -16.62 9.28
N PRO A 99 19.52 -17.57 9.59
CA PRO A 99 19.32 -18.44 10.73
C PRO A 99 19.28 -17.61 12.00
N ALA A 100 18.29 -17.88 12.86
CA ALA A 100 18.11 -17.16 14.11
C ALA A 100 19.42 -17.11 14.91
N GLU A 101 19.73 -15.93 15.43
CA GLU A 101 20.96 -15.69 16.18
C GLU A 101 20.99 -16.56 17.44
N GLN A 102 22.20 -16.88 17.92
CA GLN A 102 22.37 -17.60 19.18
C GLN A 102 22.03 -16.68 20.35
N ALA A 103 20.76 -16.65 20.72
CA ALA A 103 20.31 -15.98 21.93
C ALA A 103 20.99 -16.63 23.16
N PRO A 104 21.52 -15.83 24.09
CA PRO A 104 22.00 -16.32 25.39
C PRO A 104 20.83 -16.78 26.28
N SER A 105 21.15 -17.49 27.37
CA SER A 105 20.15 -18.05 28.29
C SER A 105 19.21 -16.98 28.88
N PRO A 106 17.91 -17.27 29.02
CA PRO A 106 16.97 -16.35 29.67
C PRO A 106 17.35 -16.04 31.11
N THR A 107 17.03 -14.82 31.55
CA THR A 107 16.89 -14.52 32.98
C THR A 107 15.67 -15.22 33.52
N VAL A 108 15.74 -15.60 34.79
CA VAL A 108 14.57 -16.01 35.57
C VAL A 108 13.55 -14.87 35.57
N ARG A 109 12.31 -15.16 35.17
CA ARG A 109 11.21 -14.17 35.25
C ARG A 109 10.94 -13.86 36.72
N GLY A 110 11.00 -12.59 37.09
CA GLY A 110 10.56 -12.11 38.40
C GLY A 110 9.06 -11.82 38.42
N ASP A 111 8.44 -11.97 39.57
CA ASP A 111 7.10 -11.44 39.84
C ASP A 111 7.24 -10.27 40.82
N SER A 112 7.32 -9.05 40.29
CA SER A 112 7.46 -7.83 41.08
C SER A 112 6.10 -7.14 41.27
N PRO A 113 5.96 -6.24 42.27
CA PRO A 113 4.75 -5.43 42.42
C PRO A 113 4.38 -4.65 41.15
N GLU A 114 5.37 -4.25 40.35
CA GLU A 114 5.20 -3.53 39.08
C GLU A 114 4.66 -4.46 37.99
N THR A 115 5.17 -5.70 37.86
CA THR A 115 4.62 -6.67 36.90
C THR A 115 3.19 -7.05 37.25
N GLN A 116 2.88 -7.22 38.55
CA GLN A 116 1.52 -7.46 39.02
C GLN A 116 0.57 -6.29 38.71
N LYS A 117 1.00 -5.04 38.97
CA LYS A 117 0.24 -3.82 38.59
C LYS A 117 -0.01 -3.76 37.08
N LEU A 118 1.00 -4.05 36.25
CA LEU A 118 0.85 -4.05 34.79
C LEU A 118 -0.15 -5.10 34.32
N ARG A 119 -0.04 -6.36 34.81
CA ARG A 119 -1.01 -7.43 34.50
C ARG A 119 -2.42 -7.05 34.91
N GLN A 120 -2.60 -6.41 36.06
CA GLN A 120 -3.91 -5.96 36.53
C GLN A 120 -4.45 -4.81 35.66
N ALA A 121 -3.64 -3.79 35.35
CA ALA A 121 -4.04 -2.69 34.47
C ALA A 121 -4.44 -3.19 33.06
N PHE A 122 -3.70 -4.17 32.52
CA PHE A 122 -3.99 -4.78 31.25
C PHE A 122 -5.31 -5.57 31.27
N LYS A 123 -5.53 -6.42 32.30
CA LYS A 123 -6.82 -7.11 32.52
C LYS A 123 -7.99 -6.13 32.63
N VAL A 124 -7.82 -5.02 33.35
CA VAL A 124 -8.84 -3.98 33.49
C VAL A 124 -9.13 -3.32 32.14
N PHE A 125 -8.11 -2.87 31.41
CA PHE A 125 -8.27 -2.25 30.09
C PHE A 125 -9.02 -3.17 29.12
N GLN A 126 -8.68 -4.46 29.08
CA GLN A 126 -9.31 -5.44 28.21
C GLN A 126 -10.71 -5.89 28.64
N GLY A 127 -11.05 -5.75 29.92
CA GLY A 127 -12.41 -5.91 30.40
C GLY A 127 -13.37 -4.84 29.86
N TYR A 128 -12.86 -3.66 29.50
CA TYR A 128 -13.63 -2.55 28.93
C TYR A 128 -13.47 -2.40 27.42
N ALA A 129 -12.28 -2.66 26.88
CA ALA A 129 -11.96 -2.56 25.46
C ALA A 129 -11.85 -3.96 24.83
N VAL A 130 -12.98 -4.48 24.35
CA VAL A 130 -13.01 -5.67 23.50
C VAL A 130 -12.90 -5.22 22.05
N GLY A 131 -11.73 -5.40 21.42
CA GLY A 131 -11.59 -5.17 19.99
C GLY A 131 -12.52 -6.08 19.21
N ARG A 132 -13.16 -5.56 18.16
CA ARG A 132 -13.99 -6.33 17.21
C ARG A 132 -13.48 -6.14 15.80
N ARG A 133 -13.66 -7.16 14.98
CA ARG A 133 -13.25 -7.19 13.57
C ARG A 133 -14.41 -7.75 12.76
N ILE A 134 -14.99 -6.90 11.91
CA ILE A 134 -15.90 -7.35 10.88
C ILE A 134 -15.11 -7.56 9.58
N TYR A 135 -15.20 -8.74 8.99
CA TYR A 135 -14.59 -9.07 7.71
C TYR A 135 -15.65 -9.59 6.73
N VAL A 136 -15.57 -9.18 5.47
CA VAL A 136 -16.50 -9.59 4.40
C VAL A 136 -15.72 -10.22 3.26
N GLN A 137 -16.06 -11.47 2.94
CA GLN A 137 -15.58 -12.20 1.76
C GLN A 137 -16.71 -12.28 0.72
N VAL A 138 -16.34 -12.14 -0.54
CA VAL A 138 -17.21 -12.31 -1.72
C VAL A 138 -16.70 -13.45 -2.61
N ASP A 139 -17.56 -14.04 -3.42
CA ASP A 139 -17.20 -15.12 -4.35
C ASP A 139 -16.36 -14.64 -5.55
N LYS A 140 -16.59 -13.42 -6.03
CA LYS A 140 -15.88 -12.81 -7.16
C LYS A 140 -15.51 -11.35 -6.86
N PRO A 141 -14.46 -10.78 -7.49
CA PRO A 141 -14.17 -9.34 -7.42
C PRO A 141 -14.95 -8.53 -8.48
N LEU A 142 -15.50 -9.19 -9.50
CA LEU A 142 -16.10 -8.61 -10.69
C LEU A 142 -17.41 -9.33 -11.04
N TYR A 143 -18.44 -8.56 -11.33
CA TYR A 143 -19.79 -9.01 -11.68
C TYR A 143 -20.34 -8.24 -12.88
N LYS A 144 -21.49 -8.68 -13.40
CA LYS A 144 -22.31 -7.97 -14.38
C LYS A 144 -23.67 -7.64 -13.77
N PRO A 145 -24.42 -6.65 -14.31
CA PRO A 145 -25.86 -6.57 -14.05
C PRO A 145 -26.54 -7.91 -14.31
N GLY A 146 -27.51 -8.28 -13.47
CA GLY A 146 -28.18 -9.58 -13.47
C GLY A 146 -27.47 -10.67 -12.64
N GLU A 147 -26.19 -10.52 -12.28
CA GLU A 147 -25.47 -11.53 -11.50
C GLU A 147 -25.75 -11.44 -9.98
N THR A 148 -25.72 -12.60 -9.33
CA THR A 148 -25.72 -12.71 -7.86
C THR A 148 -24.30 -12.56 -7.30
N VAL A 149 -24.16 -11.67 -6.32
CA VAL A 149 -23.01 -11.52 -5.42
C VAL A 149 -23.22 -12.43 -4.21
N TRP A 150 -22.42 -13.47 -4.05
CA TRP A 150 -22.47 -14.32 -2.86
C TRP A 150 -21.44 -13.83 -1.85
N PHE A 151 -21.86 -13.61 -0.60
CA PHE A 151 -20.95 -13.12 0.43
C PHE A 151 -21.08 -13.84 1.77
N ARG A 152 -19.99 -13.82 2.52
CA ARG A 152 -19.93 -14.23 3.92
C ARG A 152 -19.28 -13.14 4.74
N ALA A 153 -19.92 -12.77 5.84
CA ALA A 153 -19.38 -11.86 6.83
C ALA A 153 -19.09 -12.60 8.14
N TRP A 154 -18.05 -12.15 8.85
CA TRP A 154 -17.72 -12.56 10.21
C TRP A 154 -17.59 -11.31 11.06
N ASP A 155 -18.25 -11.28 12.21
CA ASP A 155 -18.03 -10.31 13.29
C ASP A 155 -17.49 -11.09 14.48
N LEU A 156 -16.22 -10.85 14.80
CA LEU A 156 -15.46 -11.62 15.78
C LEU A 156 -14.73 -10.68 16.73
N ARG A 157 -14.60 -11.11 17.99
CA ARG A 157 -13.69 -10.47 18.94
C ARG A 157 -12.26 -10.62 18.42
N ALA A 158 -11.53 -9.51 18.35
CA ALA A 158 -10.13 -9.49 17.94
C ALA A 158 -9.27 -10.45 18.78
N ARG A 159 -9.62 -10.60 20.06
CA ARG A 159 -8.83 -11.33 21.06
C ARG A 159 -8.70 -12.84 20.81
N ASP A 160 -9.83 -13.52 20.76
CA ASP A 160 -9.94 -14.98 20.71
C ASP A 160 -10.55 -15.48 19.39
N LEU A 161 -10.94 -14.56 18.49
CA LEU A 161 -11.80 -14.84 17.34
C LEU A 161 -13.13 -15.50 17.73
N GLY A 162 -13.56 -15.30 18.99
CA GLY A 162 -14.85 -15.72 19.50
C GLY A 162 -15.97 -14.81 19.01
N ALA A 163 -17.17 -15.38 18.91
CA ALA A 163 -18.35 -14.74 18.34
C ALA A 163 -19.34 -14.17 19.37
N GLU A 164 -19.06 -14.30 20.66
CA GLU A 164 -19.99 -13.85 21.71
C GLU A 164 -19.81 -12.33 21.90
N HIS A 165 -20.74 -11.55 21.36
CA HIS A 165 -20.80 -10.09 21.44
C HIS A 165 -22.28 -9.65 21.41
N PRO A 166 -22.64 -8.43 21.86
CA PRO A 166 -24.04 -8.05 22.07
C PRO A 166 -24.87 -7.88 20.77
N SER A 167 -24.25 -7.75 19.60
CA SER A 167 -24.98 -7.66 18.34
C SER A 167 -25.52 -9.01 17.87
N GLU A 168 -26.83 -9.22 17.94
CA GLU A 168 -27.49 -10.44 17.45
C GLU A 168 -27.65 -10.50 15.91
N GLY A 169 -27.40 -9.39 15.21
CA GLY A 169 -27.60 -9.28 13.77
C GLY A 169 -26.76 -8.20 13.11
N ILE A 170 -26.83 -8.16 11.78
CA ILE A 170 -26.11 -7.23 10.92
C ILE A 170 -27.05 -6.66 9.86
N LEU A 171 -26.78 -5.41 9.48
CA LEU A 171 -27.33 -4.76 8.31
C LEU A 171 -26.34 -4.93 7.17
N CYS A 172 -26.71 -5.63 6.10
CA CYS A 172 -25.91 -5.73 4.88
C CYS A 172 -26.54 -4.84 3.81
N GLN A 173 -25.78 -3.91 3.24
CA GLN A 173 -26.23 -3.01 2.19
C GLN A 173 -25.33 -3.13 0.95
N LEU A 174 -25.93 -3.24 -0.23
CA LEU A 174 -25.25 -3.02 -1.50
C LEU A 174 -25.43 -1.56 -1.89
N ILE A 175 -24.32 -0.81 -1.97
CA ILE A 175 -24.31 0.63 -2.23
C ILE A 175 -23.73 0.88 -3.62
N SER A 176 -24.44 1.70 -4.40
CA SER A 176 -24.05 2.11 -5.75
C SER A 176 -22.87 3.08 -5.77
N PRO A 177 -22.19 3.27 -6.92
CA PRO A 177 -21.11 4.26 -7.08
C PRO A 177 -21.52 5.72 -6.78
N LYS A 178 -22.82 6.00 -6.68
CA LYS A 178 -23.40 7.30 -6.32
C LYS A 178 -23.76 7.42 -4.83
N GLY A 179 -23.39 6.43 -4.00
CA GLY A 179 -23.66 6.40 -2.56
C GLY A 179 -25.09 5.98 -2.17
N ALA A 180 -25.98 5.72 -3.13
CA ALA A 180 -27.33 5.26 -2.85
C ALA A 180 -27.35 3.75 -2.55
N VAL A 181 -28.05 3.35 -1.48
CA VAL A 181 -28.33 1.94 -1.14
C VAL A 181 -29.28 1.36 -2.19
N VAL A 182 -28.86 0.27 -2.83
CA VAL A 182 -29.60 -0.43 -3.88
C VAL A 182 -30.39 -1.60 -3.31
N ILE A 183 -29.79 -2.34 -2.37
CA ILE A 183 -30.39 -3.49 -1.69
C ILE A 183 -29.96 -3.45 -0.22
N GLU A 184 -30.87 -3.80 0.69
CA GLU A 184 -30.61 -3.88 2.13
C GLU A 184 -31.20 -5.18 2.71
N HIS A 185 -30.35 -6.00 3.31
CA HIS A 185 -30.75 -7.22 4.02
C HIS A 185 -30.45 -7.05 5.52
N ARG A 186 -31.47 -7.23 6.37
CA ARG A 186 -31.32 -7.36 7.83
C ARG A 186 -31.19 -8.83 8.18
N VAL A 187 -30.02 -9.25 8.66
CA VAL A 187 -29.71 -10.68 8.85
C VAL A 187 -29.34 -10.95 10.30
N GLN A 188 -29.95 -11.97 10.90
CA GLN A 188 -29.53 -12.47 12.21
C GLN A 188 -28.19 -13.22 12.07
N MET A 189 -27.24 -12.96 12.96
CA MET A 189 -25.97 -13.69 12.97
C MET A 189 -26.14 -15.06 13.59
N ASN A 190 -25.45 -16.06 13.05
CA ASN A 190 -25.29 -17.36 13.71
C ASN A 190 -23.82 -17.53 14.11
N ALA A 191 -23.55 -17.51 15.42
CA ALA A 191 -22.20 -17.53 15.99
C ALA A 191 -21.25 -16.54 15.28
N GLY A 192 -21.66 -15.27 15.17
CA GLY A 192 -20.86 -14.19 14.56
C GLY A 192 -20.67 -14.32 13.04
N VAL A 193 -21.28 -15.32 12.39
CA VAL A 193 -21.21 -15.53 10.95
C VAL A 193 -22.55 -15.19 10.30
N VAL A 194 -22.47 -14.54 9.14
CA VAL A 194 -23.59 -14.32 8.22
C VAL A 194 -23.19 -14.77 6.83
N ALA A 195 -24.04 -15.53 6.17
CA ALA A 195 -23.95 -15.80 4.74
C ALA A 195 -25.24 -15.32 4.07
N ASN A 196 -25.10 -14.60 2.96
CA ASN A 196 -26.22 -14.03 2.22
C ASN A 196 -25.79 -13.68 0.79
N ASP A 197 -26.69 -13.11 0.01
CA ASP A 197 -26.44 -12.74 -1.37
C ASP A 197 -27.07 -11.39 -1.75
N PHE A 198 -26.65 -10.83 -2.88
CA PHE A 198 -27.30 -9.71 -3.54
C PHE A 198 -27.44 -9.97 -5.04
N VAL A 199 -28.67 -10.01 -5.55
CA VAL A 199 -28.92 -10.07 -7.00
C VAL A 199 -28.81 -8.65 -7.58
N ILE A 200 -27.79 -8.38 -8.38
CA ILE A 200 -27.60 -7.08 -9.02
C ILE A 200 -28.70 -6.88 -10.09
N PRO A 201 -29.52 -5.83 -10.05
CA PRO A 201 -30.55 -5.61 -11.07
C PRO A 201 -29.97 -5.38 -12.47
N ASP A 202 -30.59 -5.92 -13.52
CA ASP A 202 -30.09 -5.86 -14.91
C ASP A 202 -29.88 -4.43 -15.46
N GLY A 203 -30.58 -3.44 -14.90
CA GLY A 203 -30.54 -2.04 -15.33
C GLY A 203 -29.60 -1.13 -14.54
N VAL A 204 -28.74 -1.66 -13.66
CA VAL A 204 -27.80 -0.79 -12.93
C VAL A 204 -26.64 -0.30 -13.79
N GLN A 205 -26.13 0.89 -13.46
CA GLN A 205 -24.89 1.41 -14.05
C GLN A 205 -23.67 0.54 -13.68
N GLY A 206 -22.66 0.50 -14.55
CA GLY A 206 -21.35 -0.02 -14.16
C GLY A 206 -20.64 0.89 -13.14
N GLY A 207 -19.65 0.34 -12.45
CA GLY A 207 -18.78 1.06 -11.51
C GLY A 207 -18.36 0.24 -10.29
N GLU A 208 -17.74 0.91 -9.33
CA GLU A 208 -17.42 0.34 -8.02
C GLU A 208 -18.63 0.43 -7.08
N TYR A 209 -19.06 -0.73 -6.58
CA TYR A 209 -20.13 -0.88 -5.60
C TYR A 209 -19.51 -1.26 -4.25
N LEU A 210 -20.11 -0.79 -3.15
CA LEU A 210 -19.66 -1.14 -1.80
C LEU A 210 -20.66 -2.09 -1.15
N ILE A 211 -20.19 -3.22 -0.66
CA ILE A 211 -20.91 -4.02 0.33
C ILE A 211 -20.57 -3.42 1.69
N ARG A 212 -21.50 -2.67 2.27
CA ARG A 212 -21.40 -2.18 3.65
C ARG A 212 -22.06 -3.19 4.58
N THR A 213 -21.38 -3.57 5.65
CA THR A 213 -21.96 -4.37 6.71
C THR A 213 -21.82 -3.66 8.05
N THR A 214 -22.96 -3.41 8.70
CA THR A 214 -23.07 -2.66 9.96
C THR A 214 -23.75 -3.53 11.00
N ALA A 215 -23.03 -3.91 12.05
CA ALA A 215 -23.61 -4.57 13.22
C ALA A 215 -24.67 -3.67 13.88
N PHE A 216 -25.64 -4.25 14.58
CA PHE A 216 -26.74 -3.46 15.17
C PHE A 216 -26.31 -2.51 16.30
N ASP A 217 -25.08 -2.66 16.81
CA ASP A 217 -24.41 -1.73 17.72
C ASP A 217 -23.48 -0.71 17.01
N GLY A 218 -23.53 -0.64 15.68
CA GLY A 218 -22.93 0.42 14.85
C GLY A 218 -21.56 0.11 14.26
N VAL A 219 -20.88 -0.97 14.69
CA VAL A 219 -19.59 -1.38 14.11
C VAL A 219 -19.77 -1.67 12.63
N THR A 220 -19.01 -0.99 11.76
CA THR A 220 -19.20 -1.02 10.31
C THR A 220 -17.91 -1.36 9.58
N THR A 221 -18.02 -2.13 8.49
CA THR A 221 -16.95 -2.32 7.50
C THR A 221 -17.51 -2.25 6.09
N GLU A 222 -16.65 -2.02 5.11
CA GLU A 222 -17.01 -1.92 3.69
C GLU A 222 -16.09 -2.80 2.84
N ARG A 223 -16.65 -3.41 1.80
CA ARG A 223 -15.94 -4.24 0.83
C ARG A 223 -16.30 -3.80 -0.60
N PRO A 224 -15.36 -3.24 -1.39
CA PRO A 224 -15.63 -2.91 -2.78
C PRO A 224 -15.74 -4.16 -3.66
N ILE A 225 -16.63 -4.07 -4.65
CA ILE A 225 -16.78 -4.99 -5.79
C ILE A 225 -16.96 -4.17 -7.07
N ILE A 226 -16.57 -4.70 -8.22
CA ILE A 226 -16.79 -4.03 -9.51
C ILE A 226 -17.99 -4.65 -10.21
N VAL A 227 -18.91 -3.81 -10.69
CA VAL A 227 -19.99 -4.19 -11.62
C VAL A 227 -19.64 -3.64 -12.99
N SER A 228 -19.48 -4.50 -14.00
CA SER A 228 -19.14 -4.10 -15.36
C SER A 228 -20.32 -4.30 -16.30
N THR A 229 -20.85 -3.19 -16.81
CA THR A 229 -21.68 -3.15 -18.01
C THR A 229 -20.77 -3.36 -19.22
N TYR A 230 -21.03 -4.38 -20.03
CA TYR A 230 -20.29 -4.59 -21.27
C TYR A 230 -20.75 -3.59 -22.33
N GLU A 231 -19.96 -2.55 -22.56
CA GLU A 231 -20.06 -1.70 -23.74
C GLU A 231 -18.97 -2.11 -24.73
N PRO A 232 -19.31 -2.55 -25.96
CA PRO A 232 -18.30 -2.86 -26.97
C PRO A 232 -17.55 -1.57 -27.34
N PRO A 233 -16.20 -1.54 -27.30
CA PRO A 233 -15.44 -0.34 -27.64
C PRO A 233 -15.70 0.07 -29.09
N ARG A 234 -16.07 1.33 -29.30
CA ARG A 234 -16.39 1.86 -30.63
C ARG A 234 -15.13 2.26 -31.40
N ILE A 235 -13.97 2.31 -30.72
CA ILE A 235 -12.67 2.50 -31.36
C ILE A 235 -11.65 1.48 -30.81
N LYS A 236 -11.01 0.73 -31.70
CA LYS A 236 -9.83 -0.11 -31.41
C LYS A 236 -8.60 0.78 -31.36
N LYS A 237 -7.94 0.83 -30.20
CA LYS A 237 -6.83 1.76 -29.89
C LYS A 237 -5.63 0.99 -29.35
N LYS A 238 -4.42 1.23 -29.85
CA LYS A 238 -3.19 0.63 -29.34
C LYS A 238 -2.11 1.69 -29.15
N LEU A 239 -1.72 1.93 -27.90
CA LEU A 239 -0.74 2.95 -27.49
C LEU A 239 0.54 2.29 -26.96
N GLU A 240 1.70 2.60 -27.54
CA GLU A 240 3.00 2.00 -27.17
C GLU A 240 4.12 3.06 -27.11
N PHE A 241 4.93 3.02 -26.04
CA PHE A 241 6.11 3.87 -25.92
C PHE A 241 7.27 3.25 -26.70
N MET A 242 8.04 4.09 -27.42
CA MET A 242 9.16 3.64 -28.24
C MET A 242 10.41 3.26 -27.43
N ARG A 243 10.46 3.59 -26.14
CA ARG A 243 11.55 3.22 -25.22
C ARG A 243 11.00 2.49 -24.00
N LYS A 244 11.77 1.53 -23.45
CA LYS A 244 11.45 0.82 -22.20
C LYS A 244 11.49 1.74 -20.96
N ALA A 245 12.23 2.86 -20.99
CA ALA A 245 12.32 3.84 -19.90
C ALA A 245 12.76 5.25 -20.38
N TYR A 246 12.38 6.28 -19.61
CA TYR A 246 12.74 7.69 -19.78
C TYR A 246 13.25 8.31 -18.46
N GLY A 247 14.21 9.22 -18.54
CA GLY A 247 14.70 10.05 -17.42
C GLY A 247 14.15 11.47 -17.47
N ALA A 248 14.60 12.31 -16.53
CA ALA A 248 14.28 13.74 -16.55
C ALA A 248 14.94 14.44 -17.75
N GLY A 249 14.21 15.36 -18.40
CA GLY A 249 14.64 16.04 -19.62
C GLY A 249 14.54 15.21 -20.92
N ASP A 250 14.14 13.94 -20.88
CA ASP A 250 14.03 13.10 -22.08
C ASP A 250 12.88 13.52 -23.02
N GLU A 251 13.09 13.40 -24.33
CA GLU A 251 12.01 13.41 -25.33
C GLU A 251 11.28 12.05 -25.33
N VAL A 252 10.01 12.08 -24.92
CA VAL A 252 9.09 10.93 -24.92
C VAL A 252 8.46 10.78 -26.30
N LYS A 253 8.42 9.55 -26.80
CA LYS A 253 7.80 9.18 -28.09
C LYS A 253 6.91 7.97 -27.90
N ALA A 254 5.65 8.08 -28.30
CA ALA A 254 4.73 6.95 -28.32
C ALA A 254 3.97 6.86 -29.65
N THR A 255 3.78 5.65 -30.13
CA THR A 255 2.96 5.33 -31.29
C THR A 255 1.52 5.08 -30.84
N ILE A 256 0.57 5.59 -31.61
CA ILE A 256 -0.86 5.32 -31.45
C ILE A 256 -1.41 4.74 -32.76
N GLU A 257 -2.05 3.59 -32.68
CA GLU A 257 -2.82 2.98 -33.77
C GLU A 257 -4.31 3.10 -33.44
N VAL A 258 -5.11 3.60 -34.39
CA VAL A 258 -6.54 3.87 -34.22
C VAL A 258 -7.33 3.26 -35.38
N LYS A 259 -8.28 2.37 -35.05
CA LYS A 259 -9.14 1.66 -36.01
C LYS A 259 -10.59 1.62 -35.52
N ARG A 260 -11.56 1.57 -36.44
CA ARG A 260 -12.96 1.29 -36.11
C ARG A 260 -13.16 -0.17 -35.69
N PRO A 261 -14.31 -0.56 -35.10
CA PRO A 261 -14.53 -1.94 -34.66
C PRO A 261 -14.53 -2.91 -35.83
N THR A 262 -14.97 -2.44 -37.01
CA THR A 262 -14.90 -3.12 -38.31
C THR A 262 -13.47 -3.41 -38.80
N GLY A 263 -12.46 -2.73 -38.23
CA GLY A 263 -11.05 -2.90 -38.59
C GLY A 263 -10.48 -1.80 -39.51
N GLU A 264 -11.34 -0.97 -40.08
CA GLU A 264 -10.95 0.21 -40.88
C GLU A 264 -10.01 1.14 -40.11
N ALA A 265 -8.99 1.66 -40.77
CA ALA A 265 -8.13 2.70 -40.22
C ALA A 265 -8.91 4.01 -40.02
N LEU A 266 -8.77 4.65 -38.86
CA LEU A 266 -9.24 6.02 -38.66
C LEU A 266 -8.20 6.98 -39.24
N ALA A 267 -8.23 7.17 -40.56
CA ALA A 267 -7.20 7.84 -41.35
C ALA A 267 -7.26 9.37 -41.26
N SER A 268 -6.09 10.03 -41.30
CA SER A 268 -5.93 11.50 -41.35
C SER A 268 -6.68 12.27 -40.25
N HIS A 269 -6.91 11.61 -39.11
CA HIS A 269 -7.84 12.05 -38.08
C HIS A 269 -7.13 12.84 -36.98
N PRO A 270 -7.63 14.02 -36.58
CA PRO A 270 -7.01 14.80 -35.51
C PRO A 270 -7.21 14.13 -34.15
N LEU A 271 -6.13 14.02 -33.38
CA LEU A 271 -6.12 13.53 -32.01
C LEU A 271 -5.51 14.60 -31.10
N ARG A 272 -5.80 14.52 -29.80
CA ARG A 272 -5.10 15.31 -28.77
C ARG A 272 -4.48 14.37 -27.75
N ALA A 273 -3.28 14.69 -27.30
CA ALA A 273 -2.66 14.02 -26.18
C ALA A 273 -2.58 14.97 -24.99
N ALA A 274 -3.30 14.64 -23.92
CA ALA A 274 -3.13 15.24 -22.61
C ALA A 274 -2.06 14.45 -21.85
N ILE A 275 -1.13 15.15 -21.21
CA ILE A 275 -0.06 14.54 -20.42
C ILE A 275 -0.16 15.09 -19.01
N ARG A 276 -0.38 14.22 -18.04
CA ARG A 276 -0.38 14.55 -16.62
C ARG A 276 0.88 13.99 -15.96
N LEU A 277 1.55 14.77 -15.13
CA LEU A 277 2.80 14.41 -14.48
C LEU A 277 2.81 14.94 -13.04
N ASP A 278 3.04 14.06 -12.06
CA ASP A 278 3.06 14.39 -10.63
C ASP A 278 1.80 15.13 -10.12
N GLY A 279 0.68 14.95 -10.83
CA GLY A 279 -0.60 15.59 -10.54
C GLY A 279 -0.89 16.86 -11.34
N GLU A 280 0.09 17.45 -12.02
CA GLU A 280 -0.03 18.65 -12.86
C GLU A 280 -0.17 18.29 -14.35
N ASP A 281 -0.87 19.12 -15.13
CA ASP A 281 -1.04 18.91 -16.57
C ASP A 281 0.06 19.65 -17.36
N LEU A 282 0.80 18.92 -18.18
CA LEU A 282 1.74 19.48 -19.17
C LEU A 282 0.98 19.94 -20.43
N PRO A 283 1.60 20.80 -21.28
CA PRO A 283 0.95 21.28 -22.50
C PRO A 283 0.42 20.14 -23.40
N GLU A 284 -0.83 20.26 -23.84
CA GLU A 284 -1.43 19.30 -24.78
C GLU A 284 -0.65 19.23 -26.09
N VAL A 285 -0.51 18.02 -26.63
CA VAL A 285 0.10 17.78 -27.94
C VAL A 285 -0.97 17.42 -28.96
N ALA A 286 -1.16 18.29 -29.94
CA ALA A 286 -1.95 17.96 -31.13
C ALA A 286 -1.15 17.01 -32.05
N LEU A 287 -1.83 16.01 -32.59
CA LEU A 287 -1.29 15.09 -33.59
C LEU A 287 -2.41 14.64 -34.53
N SER A 288 -2.06 13.97 -35.63
CA SER A 288 -3.02 13.28 -36.47
C SER A 288 -2.55 11.87 -36.80
N THR A 289 -3.49 11.00 -37.14
CA THR A 289 -3.17 9.71 -37.77
C THR A 289 -2.76 9.91 -39.24
N ASN A 290 -2.06 8.92 -39.80
CA ASN A 290 -1.82 8.79 -41.24
C ASN A 290 -2.91 7.94 -41.91
N GLU A 291 -2.75 7.64 -43.21
CA GLU A 291 -3.68 6.81 -44.00
C GLU A 291 -3.92 5.41 -43.43
N PHE A 292 -2.97 4.89 -42.65
CA PHE A 292 -3.04 3.57 -42.00
C PHE A 292 -3.59 3.64 -40.56
N GLY A 293 -4.06 4.80 -40.10
CA GLY A 293 -4.58 5.00 -38.74
C GLY A 293 -3.49 5.13 -37.67
N ASN A 294 -2.23 5.33 -38.06
CA ASN A 294 -1.09 5.43 -37.14
C ASN A 294 -0.66 6.88 -36.92
N GLY A 295 -0.41 7.27 -35.66
CA GLY A 295 0.14 8.56 -35.26
C GLY A 295 1.32 8.42 -34.31
N ILE A 296 2.08 9.50 -34.09
CA ILE A 296 3.17 9.57 -33.12
C ILE A 296 2.99 10.83 -32.27
N VAL A 297 2.87 10.66 -30.95
CA VAL A 297 2.94 11.77 -29.99
C VAL A 297 4.38 11.98 -29.53
N ARG A 298 4.79 13.24 -29.40
CA ARG A 298 6.12 13.66 -28.93
C ARG A 298 6.00 14.80 -27.94
N PHE A 299 6.68 14.70 -26.81
CA PHE A 299 6.80 15.77 -25.80
C PHE A 299 8.09 15.58 -25.00
N THR A 300 8.52 16.61 -24.27
CA THR A 300 9.72 16.55 -23.43
C THR A 300 9.32 16.53 -21.96
N LEU A 301 9.93 15.64 -21.16
CA LEU A 301 9.74 15.64 -19.72
C LEU A 301 10.50 16.81 -19.06
N PRO A 302 9.97 17.42 -17.99
CA PRO A 302 10.73 18.36 -17.17
C PRO A 302 12.07 17.78 -16.69
N SER A 303 13.04 18.67 -16.46
CA SER A 303 14.36 18.31 -15.88
C SER A 303 14.29 17.99 -14.39
N GLU A 304 13.22 18.39 -13.71
CA GLU A 304 12.97 18.09 -12.29
C GLU A 304 11.56 17.51 -12.12
N MET A 305 11.46 16.45 -11.31
CA MET A 305 10.23 15.74 -10.97
C MET A 305 10.29 15.29 -9.51
N GLN A 306 9.14 15.20 -8.85
CA GLN A 306 9.00 14.72 -7.48
C GLN A 306 8.79 13.20 -7.45
N LEU A 307 7.74 12.73 -8.14
CA LEU A 307 7.31 11.33 -8.11
C LEU A 307 7.61 10.59 -9.42
N GLY A 308 7.58 11.29 -10.55
CA GLY A 308 7.65 10.69 -11.87
C GLY A 308 6.38 9.88 -12.23
N ASP A 309 5.22 10.19 -11.64
CA ASP A 309 3.96 9.54 -12.01
C ASP A 309 3.37 10.24 -13.23
N GLY A 310 3.82 9.81 -14.40
CA GLY A 310 3.39 10.32 -15.69
C GLY A 310 2.27 9.47 -16.31
N LEU A 311 1.17 10.10 -16.72
CA LEU A 311 0.09 9.49 -17.50
C LEU A 311 -0.08 10.22 -18.84
N LEU A 312 0.16 9.51 -19.93
CA LEU A 312 -0.21 9.95 -21.28
C LEU A 312 -1.63 9.47 -21.59
N THR A 313 -2.52 10.38 -21.94
CA THR A 313 -3.89 10.10 -22.40
C THR A 313 -4.09 10.67 -23.79
N VAL A 314 -4.36 9.80 -24.78
CA VAL A 314 -4.74 10.22 -26.13
C VAL A 314 -6.26 10.22 -26.23
N LEU A 315 -6.83 11.36 -26.61
CA LEU A 315 -8.24 11.58 -26.87
C LEU A 315 -8.52 11.50 -28.38
N ILE A 316 -9.59 10.82 -28.73
CA ILE A 316 -10.06 10.57 -30.09
C ILE A 316 -11.54 10.94 -30.16
N GLU A 317 -11.90 11.90 -31.00
CA GLU A 317 -13.28 12.33 -31.20
C GLU A 317 -13.78 11.81 -32.56
N ASP A 318 -14.64 10.79 -32.58
CA ASP A 318 -15.26 10.26 -33.81
C ASP A 318 -16.79 10.22 -33.66
N GLY A 319 -17.52 10.70 -34.67
CA GLY A 319 -19.00 10.70 -34.67
C GLY A 319 -19.68 11.41 -33.48
N GLY A 320 -19.03 12.42 -32.87
CA GLY A 320 -19.55 13.11 -31.68
C GLY A 320 -19.34 12.37 -30.35
N VAL A 321 -18.55 11.29 -30.34
CA VAL A 321 -18.13 10.56 -29.15
C VAL A 321 -16.64 10.75 -28.93
N THR A 322 -16.26 11.20 -27.73
CA THR A 322 -14.86 11.25 -27.29
C THR A 322 -14.50 9.93 -26.60
N GLU A 323 -13.68 9.11 -27.25
CA GLU A 323 -13.01 7.98 -26.59
C GLU A 323 -11.56 8.34 -26.25
N SER A 324 -11.01 7.70 -25.21
CA SER A 324 -9.60 7.87 -24.85
C SER A 324 -8.85 6.53 -24.75
N VAL A 325 -7.52 6.61 -24.78
CA VAL A 325 -6.62 5.54 -24.36
C VAL A 325 -5.49 6.14 -23.54
N SER A 326 -5.22 5.56 -22.37
CA SER A 326 -4.21 6.06 -21.44
C SER A 326 -3.14 5.01 -21.13
N LYS A 327 -1.89 5.44 -20.97
CA LYS A 327 -0.77 4.58 -20.58
C LYS A 327 0.21 5.35 -19.70
N ARG A 328 0.66 4.74 -18.61
CA ARG A 328 1.69 5.36 -17.76
C ARG A 328 3.01 5.46 -18.51
N ILE A 329 3.63 6.63 -18.44
CA ILE A 329 4.95 6.91 -19.01
C ILE A 329 5.97 6.17 -18.15
N PRO A 330 6.88 5.35 -18.72
CA PRO A 330 7.86 4.61 -17.94
C PRO A 330 9.02 5.53 -17.53
N ILE A 331 8.78 6.38 -16.53
CA ILE A 331 9.77 7.32 -15.98
C ILE A 331 10.60 6.60 -14.91
N VAL A 332 11.93 6.79 -14.95
CA VAL A 332 12.87 6.27 -13.96
C VAL A 332 13.59 7.45 -13.30
N LEU A 333 13.27 7.70 -12.03
CA LEU A 333 13.96 8.68 -11.20
C LEU A 333 15.11 8.02 -10.42
N LYS A 334 16.21 8.75 -10.25
CA LYS A 334 17.35 8.36 -9.40
C LYS A 334 17.14 8.78 -7.94
N LYS A 335 15.92 8.58 -7.44
CA LYS A 335 15.45 8.93 -6.09
C LYS A 335 14.74 7.74 -5.48
N LEU A 336 14.83 7.57 -4.17
CA LEU A 336 14.09 6.57 -3.41
C LEU A 336 13.33 7.22 -2.26
N GLN A 337 12.24 6.57 -1.86
CA GLN A 337 11.63 6.75 -0.55
C GLN A 337 12.30 5.74 0.38
N PHE A 338 13.01 6.21 1.40
CA PHE A 338 13.75 5.35 2.33
C PHE A 338 13.31 5.62 3.76
N SER A 339 12.75 4.61 4.43
CA SER A 339 12.28 4.69 5.81
C SER A 339 13.14 3.84 6.73
N LEU A 340 13.35 4.30 7.97
CA LEU A 340 14.27 3.70 8.95
C LEU A 340 13.56 3.48 10.28
N PHE A 341 13.65 2.25 10.81
CA PHE A 341 12.90 1.79 11.97
C PHE A 341 13.85 1.06 12.94
N PRO A 342 14.41 1.75 13.96
CA PRO A 342 15.13 1.09 15.06
C PRO A 342 14.19 0.14 15.80
N GLU A 343 14.64 -1.08 16.10
CA GLU A 343 13.79 -2.14 16.68
C GLU A 343 13.22 -1.76 18.06
N GLY A 344 14.01 -1.06 18.89
CA GLY A 344 13.56 -0.48 20.15
C GLY A 344 12.81 0.86 20.02
N GLY A 345 12.45 1.28 18.81
CA GLY A 345 11.83 2.59 18.49
C GLY A 345 12.79 3.79 18.53
N GLN A 346 13.91 3.70 19.26
CA GLN A 346 14.94 4.74 19.37
C GLN A 346 16.34 4.14 19.26
N LEU A 347 17.30 4.97 18.84
CA LEU A 347 18.73 4.67 18.92
C LEU A 347 19.31 5.23 20.23
N VAL A 348 20.25 4.52 20.84
CA VAL A 348 20.89 4.94 22.10
C VAL A 348 22.40 4.75 22.01
N SER A 349 23.14 5.80 22.36
CA SER A 349 24.60 5.85 22.29
C SER A 349 25.27 4.72 23.08
N GLY A 350 26.23 4.05 22.45
CA GLY A 350 26.97 2.93 23.03
C GLY A 350 26.20 1.59 23.09
N LEU A 351 24.93 1.55 22.67
CA LEU A 351 24.15 0.32 22.61
C LEU A 351 23.96 -0.14 21.16
N GLN A 352 24.27 -1.41 20.89
CA GLN A 352 24.03 -2.05 19.60
C GLN A 352 22.53 -2.22 19.37
N SER A 353 22.02 -1.63 18.29
CA SER A 353 20.63 -1.71 17.86
C SER A 353 20.54 -2.26 16.45
N ARG A 354 19.51 -3.07 16.21
CA ARG A 354 19.08 -3.45 14.86
C ARG A 354 18.16 -2.34 14.31
N VAL A 355 18.42 -1.93 13.08
CA VAL A 355 17.61 -0.94 12.35
C VAL A 355 17.07 -1.61 11.11
N TYR A 356 15.75 -1.76 11.05
CA TYR A 356 15.05 -2.17 9.84
C TYR A 356 14.93 -0.98 8.90
N PHE A 357 14.90 -1.24 7.60
CA PHE A 357 14.62 -0.22 6.60
C PHE A 357 13.61 -0.71 5.58
N GLU A 358 12.93 0.25 4.95
CA GLU A 358 12.08 0.05 3.78
C GLU A 358 12.55 0.98 2.67
N ALA A 359 12.95 0.41 1.53
CA ALA A 359 13.30 1.11 0.32
C ALA A 359 12.20 0.94 -0.73
N LYS A 360 11.61 2.06 -1.15
CA LYS A 360 10.63 2.15 -2.24
C LYS A 360 11.13 3.10 -3.30
N ASN A 361 10.71 2.88 -4.55
CA ASN A 361 10.83 3.93 -5.55
C ASN A 361 9.81 5.05 -5.28
N THR A 362 9.90 6.12 -6.06
CA THR A 362 9.00 7.29 -5.93
C THR A 362 7.52 6.99 -6.21
N LEU A 363 7.19 5.84 -6.80
CA LEU A 363 5.81 5.35 -7.02
C LEU A 363 5.35 4.39 -5.90
N GLY A 364 6.06 4.32 -4.78
CA GLY A 364 5.73 3.48 -3.63
C GLY A 364 5.94 1.97 -3.85
N LYS A 365 6.53 1.55 -4.98
CA LYS A 365 6.85 0.14 -5.23
C LYS A 365 8.17 -0.24 -4.54
N PRO A 366 8.31 -1.48 -4.03
CA PRO A 366 9.57 -2.04 -3.59
C PRO A 366 10.76 -1.72 -4.51
N ALA A 367 11.90 -1.36 -3.91
CA ALA A 367 13.16 -1.15 -4.61
C ALA A 367 14.29 -1.94 -3.94
N ASP A 368 14.90 -2.86 -4.68
CA ASP A 368 16.06 -3.62 -4.18
C ASP A 368 17.31 -2.73 -4.18
N VAL A 369 18.05 -2.73 -3.06
CA VAL A 369 19.12 -1.77 -2.77
C VAL A 369 20.30 -2.41 -2.03
N GLU A 370 21.49 -1.84 -2.24
CA GLU A 370 22.67 -2.06 -1.42
C GLU A 370 23.25 -0.71 -1.00
N GLY A 371 23.88 -0.63 0.17
CA GLY A 371 24.48 0.60 0.65
C GLY A 371 25.35 0.47 1.89
N ASP A 372 25.93 1.59 2.28
CA ASP A 372 26.71 1.76 3.50
C ASP A 372 25.96 2.70 4.46
N VAL A 373 26.08 2.44 5.76
CA VAL A 373 25.74 3.41 6.82
C VAL A 373 27.00 4.23 7.10
N VAL A 374 26.91 5.53 6.93
CA VAL A 374 28.07 6.43 6.93
C VAL A 374 27.95 7.45 8.07
N ASP A 375 29.04 7.65 8.82
CA ASP A 375 29.09 8.65 9.89
C ASP A 375 29.33 10.08 9.37
N ASN A 376 29.19 11.07 10.25
CA ASN A 376 29.42 12.48 9.96
C ASN A 376 30.86 12.86 9.53
N HIS A 377 31.79 11.92 9.54
CA HIS A 377 33.16 12.09 9.07
C HIS A 377 33.42 11.33 7.74
N GLY A 378 32.39 10.72 7.15
CA GLY A 378 32.47 9.99 5.89
C GLY A 378 32.92 8.52 6.04
N ASN A 379 32.99 7.98 7.26
CA ASN A 379 33.39 6.59 7.46
C ASN A 379 32.18 5.66 7.34
N ALA A 380 32.28 4.61 6.51
CA ALA A 380 31.32 3.52 6.50
C ALA A 380 31.44 2.70 7.81
N VAL A 381 30.37 2.68 8.61
CA VAL A 381 30.31 1.97 9.90
C VAL A 381 29.52 0.67 9.85
N ALA A 382 28.66 0.49 8.84
CA ALA A 382 27.96 -0.76 8.57
C ALA A 382 27.61 -0.87 7.07
N ARG A 383 27.30 -2.07 6.60
CA ARG A 383 26.80 -2.37 5.25
C ARG A 383 25.45 -3.04 5.32
N PHE A 384 24.64 -2.84 4.28
CA PHE A 384 23.32 -3.45 4.19
C PHE A 384 22.94 -3.78 2.74
N SER A 385 22.01 -4.71 2.61
CA SER A 385 21.32 -5.06 1.39
C SER A 385 19.84 -5.32 1.69
N SER A 386 18.96 -5.06 0.73
CA SER A 386 17.57 -5.49 0.81
C SER A 386 17.47 -7.01 0.72
N VAL A 387 16.60 -7.59 1.53
CA VAL A 387 16.37 -9.04 1.61
C VAL A 387 15.10 -9.44 0.85
N HIS A 388 14.01 -8.69 1.01
CA HIS A 388 12.73 -8.98 0.37
C HIS A 388 11.90 -7.71 0.18
N ASP A 389 11.45 -7.45 -1.06
CA ASP A 389 10.58 -6.31 -1.40
C ASP A 389 11.08 -4.96 -0.88
N GLY A 390 12.38 -4.68 -1.05
CA GLY A 390 13.01 -3.45 -0.57
C GLY A 390 13.12 -3.33 0.95
N LEU A 391 12.63 -4.31 1.71
CA LEU A 391 12.85 -4.43 3.15
C LEU A 391 14.21 -5.06 3.43
N GLY A 392 14.87 -4.57 4.46
CA GLY A 392 16.11 -5.16 4.98
C GLY A 392 16.43 -4.60 6.36
N ARG A 393 17.65 -4.85 6.82
CA ARG A 393 18.14 -4.34 8.10
C ARG A 393 19.65 -4.25 8.15
N PHE A 394 20.14 -3.54 9.16
CA PHE A 394 21.55 -3.55 9.57
C PHE A 394 21.67 -3.39 11.08
N GLU A 395 22.88 -3.59 11.59
CA GLU A 395 23.23 -3.26 12.97
C GLU A 395 24.00 -1.95 13.04
N LEU A 396 23.74 -1.17 14.08
CA LEU A 396 24.49 0.05 14.39
C LEU A 396 24.71 0.15 15.90
N THR A 397 25.94 0.51 16.30
CA THR A 397 26.24 0.98 17.66
C THR A 397 26.59 2.46 17.55
N PRO A 398 25.63 3.38 17.75
CA PRO A 398 25.88 4.81 17.57
C PRO A 398 26.84 5.32 18.66
N SER A 399 27.73 6.22 18.29
CA SER A 399 28.65 6.90 19.22
C SER A 399 28.10 8.25 19.65
N THR A 400 28.34 8.64 20.91
CA THR A 400 27.93 9.95 21.44
C THR A 400 28.39 11.10 20.53
N GLY A 401 27.47 12.00 20.20
CA GLY A 401 27.75 13.17 19.35
C GLY A 401 27.96 12.89 17.86
N LYS A 402 27.88 11.63 17.39
CA LYS A 402 27.91 11.31 15.95
C LYS A 402 26.50 11.28 15.36
N THR A 403 26.38 11.75 14.13
CA THR A 403 25.20 11.53 13.28
C THR A 403 25.54 10.57 12.15
N TYR A 404 24.52 9.92 11.60
CA TYR A 404 24.65 8.85 10.62
C TYR A 404 23.66 9.05 9.48
N HIS A 405 24.02 8.61 8.28
CA HIS A 405 23.14 8.59 7.12
C HIS A 405 23.35 7.32 6.29
N ILE A 406 22.35 6.98 5.49
CA ILE A 406 22.42 5.95 4.47
C ILE A 406 23.01 6.55 3.19
N ALA A 407 23.98 5.85 2.60
CA ALA A 407 24.47 6.09 1.26
C ALA A 407 24.19 4.86 0.39
N ILE A 408 23.43 5.06 -0.71
CA ILE A 408 23.06 3.98 -1.63
C ILE A 408 24.21 3.72 -2.61
N THR A 409 24.68 2.48 -2.68
CA THR A 409 25.71 2.05 -3.64
C THR A 409 25.12 1.32 -4.85
N LYS A 410 23.96 0.66 -4.68
CA LYS A 410 23.14 0.12 -5.77
C LYS A 410 21.64 0.42 -5.54
N PRO A 411 20.87 0.76 -6.59
CA PRO A 411 21.32 0.95 -7.98
C PRO A 411 22.17 2.22 -8.17
N VAL A 412 23.05 2.20 -9.19
CA VAL A 412 24.04 3.25 -9.42
C VAL A 412 23.37 4.57 -9.83
N GLY A 413 23.82 5.66 -9.22
CA GLY A 413 23.42 7.03 -9.58
C GLY A 413 22.38 7.67 -8.66
N ILE A 414 21.92 6.97 -7.63
CA ILE A 414 21.26 7.61 -6.48
C ILE A 414 22.35 8.29 -5.66
N THR A 415 22.31 9.62 -5.58
CA THR A 415 23.26 10.44 -4.80
C THR A 415 22.62 11.07 -3.57
N GLU A 416 21.33 10.83 -3.36
CA GLU A 416 20.59 11.28 -2.18
C GLU A 416 20.99 10.45 -0.94
N THR A 417 21.08 11.12 0.21
CA THR A 417 21.44 10.51 1.48
C THR A 417 20.26 10.57 2.45
N TYR A 418 20.01 9.47 3.17
CA TYR A 418 18.85 9.36 4.07
C TYR A 418 19.33 9.38 5.53
N PRO A 419 19.06 10.44 6.31
CA PRO A 419 19.57 10.55 7.67
C PRO A 419 18.91 9.53 8.61
N LEU A 420 19.70 8.96 9.52
CA LEU A 420 19.16 8.14 10.60
C LEU A 420 18.57 9.03 11.70
N PRO A 421 17.60 8.52 12.50
CA PRO A 421 17.18 9.19 13.73
C PRO A 421 18.36 9.51 14.64
N LEU A 422 18.30 10.63 15.35
CA LEU A 422 19.33 10.98 16.34
C LEU A 422 19.34 9.94 17.47
N ALA A 423 20.54 9.55 17.91
CA ALA A 423 20.71 8.66 19.04
C ALA A 423 20.65 9.44 20.37
N ASN A 424 19.86 8.95 21.32
CA ASN A 424 19.84 9.47 22.67
C ASN A 424 21.17 9.17 23.40
N GLU A 425 21.53 9.98 24.40
CA GLU A 425 22.73 9.72 25.21
C GLU A 425 22.52 8.58 26.22
N ASP A 426 21.29 8.43 26.72
CA ASP A 426 20.89 7.34 27.59
C ASP A 426 19.49 6.80 27.27
N GLY A 427 19.17 5.62 27.81
CA GLY A 427 17.92 4.92 27.56
C GLY A 427 18.09 3.40 27.54
N CYS A 428 17.13 2.72 26.91
CA CYS A 428 17.15 1.29 26.64
C CYS A 428 16.81 1.01 25.17
N VAL A 429 17.36 -0.08 24.64
CA VAL A 429 17.06 -0.62 23.31
C VAL A 429 16.53 -2.04 23.47
N LEU A 430 15.59 -2.43 22.60
CA LEU A 430 15.06 -3.78 22.49
C LEU A 430 15.54 -4.38 21.17
N ASN A 431 16.12 -5.58 21.22
CA ASN A 431 16.50 -6.36 20.04
C ASN A 431 15.89 -7.77 20.13
N SER A 432 15.39 -8.32 19.02
CA SER A 432 15.06 -9.74 18.90
C SER A 432 16.26 -10.56 18.41
N TYR A 433 16.34 -11.82 18.79
CA TYR A 433 17.34 -12.76 18.23
C TYR A 433 16.79 -13.63 17.09
N ASP A 434 15.49 -13.51 16.81
CA ASP A 434 14.76 -14.43 15.96
C ASP A 434 14.32 -13.75 14.66
N ASP A 435 14.82 -14.28 13.54
CA ASP A 435 14.20 -14.04 12.24
C ASP A 435 12.94 -14.89 12.13
N LEU A 436 11.79 -14.23 12.21
CA LEU A 436 10.46 -14.84 12.20
C LEU A 436 10.09 -15.33 10.78
N ASP A 437 10.69 -16.43 10.36
CA ASP A 437 10.27 -17.25 9.21
C ASP A 437 8.97 -18.06 9.49
N GLY A 438 8.46 -17.98 10.72
CA GLY A 438 7.28 -18.68 11.20
C GLY A 438 7.53 -20.14 11.65
N GLN A 439 8.76 -20.64 11.60
CA GLN A 439 9.14 -21.97 12.09
C GLN A 439 9.50 -21.98 13.59
N LEU A 440 9.86 -20.82 14.14
CA LEU A 440 10.27 -20.67 15.54
C LEU A 440 9.06 -20.66 16.50
N GLU A 441 9.11 -21.53 17.51
CA GLU A 441 8.06 -21.66 18.53
C GLU A 441 8.27 -20.76 19.76
N GLU A 442 9.37 -20.01 19.81
CA GLU A 442 9.76 -19.13 20.92
C GLU A 442 10.17 -17.76 20.36
N LEU A 443 9.93 -16.68 21.12
CA LEU A 443 10.43 -15.34 20.82
C LEU A 443 11.42 -14.91 21.91
N ARG A 444 12.63 -14.58 21.50
CA ARG A 444 13.78 -14.29 22.36
C ARG A 444 14.19 -12.84 22.15
N VAL A 445 14.10 -12.04 23.21
CA VAL A 445 14.37 -10.60 23.18
C VAL A 445 15.39 -10.19 24.25
N ALA A 446 16.28 -9.28 23.90
CA ALA A 446 17.14 -8.57 24.84
C ALA A 446 16.65 -7.14 25.00
N VAL A 447 16.55 -6.67 26.25
CA VAL A 447 16.53 -5.25 26.56
C VAL A 447 17.89 -4.89 27.13
N ARG A 448 18.59 -3.94 26.50
CA ARG A 448 19.88 -3.40 26.97
C ARG A 448 19.70 -1.93 27.31
N CYS A 449 20.28 -1.48 28.41
CA CYS A 449 20.20 -0.08 28.85
C CYS A 449 21.59 0.46 29.19
N THR A 450 21.80 1.77 29.04
CA THR A 450 23.08 2.42 29.37
C THR A 450 23.36 2.46 30.87
N LYS A 451 22.30 2.41 31.69
CA LYS A 451 22.34 2.36 33.15
C LYS A 451 21.71 1.04 33.62
N ALA A 452 22.26 0.45 34.69
CA ALA A 452 21.66 -0.74 35.31
C ALA A 452 20.34 -0.36 35.97
N GLN A 453 19.24 -0.96 35.51
CA GLN A 453 17.88 -0.69 36.01
C GLN A 453 16.96 -1.90 35.81
N THR A 454 15.89 -1.96 36.58
CA THR A 454 14.80 -2.91 36.37
C THR A 454 14.00 -2.50 35.14
N VAL A 455 13.75 -3.45 34.23
CA VAL A 455 12.90 -3.25 33.05
C VAL A 455 11.74 -4.23 33.08
N VAL A 456 10.57 -3.78 32.65
CA VAL A 456 9.40 -4.64 32.42
C VAL A 456 9.16 -4.69 30.92
N ALA A 457 9.29 -5.88 30.33
CA ALA A 457 8.86 -6.16 28.96
C ALA A 457 7.54 -6.94 29.01
N ALA A 458 6.65 -6.69 28.05
CA ALA A 458 5.38 -7.36 27.92
C ALA A 458 5.09 -7.62 26.44
N ALA A 459 4.74 -8.86 26.10
CA ALA A 459 4.39 -9.26 24.74
C ALA A 459 2.87 -9.47 24.63
N THR A 460 2.26 -8.98 23.55
CA THR A 460 0.83 -9.18 23.29
C THR A 460 0.60 -9.74 21.88
N LEU A 461 -0.34 -10.68 21.75
CA LEU A 461 -0.81 -11.22 20.47
C LEU A 461 -2.33 -11.19 20.46
N ARG A 462 -2.91 -10.51 19.46
CA ARG A 462 -4.37 -10.33 19.35
C ARG A 462 -4.96 -9.93 20.70
N GLU A 463 -4.56 -8.82 21.30
CA GLU A 463 -5.11 -8.40 22.60
C GLU A 463 -5.06 -9.51 23.69
N ASN A 464 -4.06 -10.39 23.70
CA ASN A 464 -3.78 -11.27 24.84
C ASN A 464 -2.36 -10.99 25.32
N LEU A 465 -2.16 -10.84 26.63
CA LEU A 465 -0.83 -10.84 27.21
C LEU A 465 -0.28 -12.27 27.15
N ILE A 466 0.83 -12.46 26.43
CA ILE A 466 1.50 -13.76 26.28
C ILE A 466 2.43 -14.04 27.47
N ASP A 467 2.90 -12.96 28.13
CA ASP A 467 3.85 -13.02 29.25
C ASP A 467 3.14 -12.73 30.60
N ALA A 468 2.33 -13.70 31.05
CA ALA A 468 1.49 -13.64 32.25
C ALA A 468 1.90 -14.67 33.31
#